data_AF-A0A7C5DFU1-F1
#
_entry.id   AF-A0A7C5DFU1-F1
#
_cell.length_a   1.000
_cell.length_b   1.000
_cell.length_c   1.000
_cell.angle_alpha   90.00
_cell.angle_beta   90.00
_cell.angle_gamma   90.00
#
_symmetry.space_group_name_H-M   'P 1'
#
loop_
_entity.id
_entity.type
_entity.pdbx_description
1 polymer ?
#
loop_
_entity_poly.entity_id
_entity_poly.type
_entity_poly.pdbx_seq_one_letter_code
_entity_poly.pdbx_strand_id
1 'polypeptide(L)'
;MASINFMNFEALFGAMLAVGIIISLGIYVYCAFAWMTIAKKLGYKKAWLAWIPIANLFLYPILADKDWVWGFILLVPIVNVVFFFMWTWQIFEKRKYPGWLSLIPLLSVIPFLNIVVVLAYLVVLGVVAWNDKA
;
A
#
# COMPACT_ATOMS: atom_id res chain seq x y z
N MET A 1 -33.94 26.74 14.99
CA MET A 1 -32.47 26.98 15.00
C MET A 1 -31.68 25.72 15.31
N ALA A 2 -31.97 24.96 16.38
CA ALA A 2 -31.26 23.71 16.70
C ALA A 2 -31.34 22.62 15.60
N SER A 3 -32.51 22.46 14.95
CA SER A 3 -32.71 21.49 13.86
C SER A 3 -31.94 21.81 12.58
N ILE A 4 -31.76 23.11 12.26
CA ILE A 4 -31.00 23.57 11.09
C ILE A 4 -29.50 23.30 11.30
N ASN A 5 -28.98 23.53 12.51
CA ASN A 5 -27.59 23.24 12.85
C ASN A 5 -27.28 21.73 12.82
N PHE A 6 -28.24 20.89 13.22
CA PHE A 6 -28.11 19.44 13.16
C PHE A 6 -28.08 18.92 11.71
N MET A 7 -29.00 19.41 10.86
CA MET A 7 -29.03 19.05 9.44
C MET A 7 -27.75 19.47 8.69
N ASN A 8 -27.18 20.62 9.02
CA ASN A 8 -25.90 21.08 8.44
C ASN A 8 -24.72 20.20 8.87
N PHE A 9 -24.73 19.67 10.10
CA PHE A 9 -23.70 18.76 10.60
C PHE A 9 -23.74 17.41 9.88
N GLU A 10 -24.93 16.83 9.70
CA GLU A 10 -25.11 15.57 8.96
C GLU A 10 -24.68 15.71 7.50
N ALA A 11 -25.04 16.83 6.86
CA ALA A 11 -24.63 17.11 5.48
C ALA A 11 -23.10 17.25 5.34
N LEU A 12 -22.45 17.97 6.28
CA LEU A 12 -21.00 18.09 6.31
C LEU A 12 -20.32 16.74 6.52
N PHE A 13 -20.82 15.94 7.47
CA PHE A 13 -20.31 14.60 7.73
C PHE A 13 -20.46 13.69 6.50
N GLY A 14 -21.62 13.71 5.84
CA GLY A 14 -21.86 12.99 4.60
C GLY A 14 -20.91 13.39 3.47
N ALA A 15 -20.67 14.69 3.30
CA ALA A 15 -19.72 15.21 2.32
C ALA A 15 -18.28 14.76 2.62
N MET A 16 -17.84 14.84 3.89
CA MET A 16 -16.51 14.38 4.30
C MET A 16 -16.32 12.88 4.08
N LEU A 17 -17.34 12.07 4.37
CA LEU A 17 -17.31 10.63 4.09
C LEU A 17 -17.21 10.34 2.60
N ALA A 18 -18.00 11.02 1.76
CA ALA A 18 -17.97 10.83 0.31
C ALA A 18 -16.58 11.15 -0.27
N VAL A 19 -15.98 12.28 0.14
CA VAL A 19 -14.62 12.65 -0.25
C VAL A 19 -13.60 11.62 0.23
N GLY A 20 -13.72 11.16 1.49
CA GLY A 20 -12.84 10.14 2.05
C GLY A 20 -12.89 8.81 1.28
N ILE A 21 -14.08 8.38 0.86
CA ILE A 21 -14.26 7.16 0.05
C ILE A 21 -13.59 7.31 -1.32
N ILE A 22 -13.82 8.43 -2.01
CA ILE A 22 -13.24 8.69 -3.34
C ILE A 22 -11.71 8.68 -3.28
N ILE A 23 -11.13 9.37 -2.31
CA ILE A 23 -9.67 9.41 -2.11
C ILE A 23 -9.14 8.00 -1.82
N SER A 24 -9.79 7.26 -0.92
CA SER A 24 -9.38 5.91 -0.55
C SER A 24 -9.42 4.94 -1.73
N LEU A 25 -10.45 5.03 -2.58
CA LEU A 25 -10.57 4.24 -3.81
C LEU A 25 -9.46 4.61 -4.81
N GLY A 26 -9.16 5.89 -4.98
CA GLY A 26 -8.05 6.34 -5.83
C GLY A 26 -6.70 5.79 -5.39
N ILE A 27 -6.42 5.86 -4.08
CA ILE A 27 -5.20 5.28 -3.48
C ILE A 27 -5.16 3.77 -3.69
N TYR A 28 -6.28 3.08 -3.47
CA TYR A 28 -6.38 1.64 -3.65
C TYR A 28 -6.06 1.21 -5.09
N VAL A 29 -6.68 1.85 -6.09
CA VAL A 29 -6.44 1.57 -7.51
C VAL A 29 -4.98 1.84 -7.87
N TYR A 30 -4.42 2.95 -7.40
CA TYR A 30 -3.01 3.29 -7.61
C TYR A 30 -2.07 2.21 -7.05
N CYS A 31 -2.25 1.83 -5.78
CA CYS A 31 -1.43 0.83 -5.13
C CYS A 31 -1.56 -0.55 -5.81
N ALA A 32 -2.78 -0.98 -6.13
CA ALA A 32 -3.02 -2.25 -6.83
C ALA A 32 -2.32 -2.28 -8.18
N PHE A 33 -2.42 -1.18 -8.96
CA PHE A 33 -1.77 -1.08 -10.26
C PHE A 33 -0.25 -1.02 -10.18
N ALA A 34 0.30 -0.31 -9.18
CA ALA A 34 1.73 -0.26 -8.93
C ALA A 34 2.30 -1.65 -8.55
N TRP A 35 1.66 -2.36 -7.61
CA TRP A 35 2.06 -3.72 -7.23
C TRP A 35 1.91 -4.72 -8.37
N MET A 36 0.85 -4.61 -9.17
CA MET A 36 0.69 -5.41 -10.38
C MET A 36 1.85 -5.17 -11.36
N THR A 37 2.25 -3.91 -11.55
CA THR A 37 3.37 -3.56 -12.44
C THR A 37 4.69 -4.12 -11.91
N ILE A 38 4.95 -3.98 -10.61
CA ILE A 38 6.14 -4.58 -9.96
C ILE A 38 6.15 -6.09 -10.16
N ALA A 39 5.03 -6.77 -9.91
CA ALA A 39 4.90 -8.21 -10.09
C ALA A 39 5.18 -8.66 -11.53
N LYS A 40 4.65 -7.93 -12.52
CA LYS A 40 4.92 -8.20 -13.95
C LYS A 40 6.40 -8.04 -14.28
N LYS A 41 7.03 -6.97 -13.79
CA LYS A 41 8.46 -6.69 -14.01
C LYS A 41 9.38 -7.71 -13.32
N LEU A 42 8.91 -8.33 -12.25
CA LEU A 42 9.56 -9.47 -11.60
C LEU A 42 9.20 -10.84 -12.24
N GLY A 43 8.48 -10.85 -13.36
CA GLY A 43 8.17 -12.08 -14.10
C GLY A 43 7.01 -12.92 -13.54
N TYR A 44 6.25 -12.41 -12.57
CA TYR A 44 5.15 -13.16 -11.97
C TYR A 44 3.90 -13.15 -12.84
N LYS A 45 3.49 -14.33 -13.33
CA LYS A 45 2.36 -14.50 -14.27
C LYS A 45 1.01 -14.05 -13.72
N LYS A 46 0.77 -14.23 -12.41
CA LYS A 46 -0.51 -13.88 -11.75
C LYS A 46 -0.43 -12.51 -11.06
N ALA A 47 0.21 -11.53 -11.69
CA ALA A 47 0.36 -10.18 -11.16
C ALA A 47 -0.97 -9.48 -10.83
N TRP A 48 -2.07 -9.88 -11.48
CA TRP A 48 -3.41 -9.35 -11.23
C TRP A 48 -3.93 -9.62 -9.81
N LEU A 49 -3.32 -10.56 -9.06
CA LEU A 49 -3.67 -10.81 -7.65
C LEU A 49 -3.50 -9.57 -6.75
N ALA A 50 -2.71 -8.57 -7.18
CA ALA A 50 -2.59 -7.28 -6.50
C ALA A 50 -3.92 -6.53 -6.35
N TRP A 51 -4.91 -6.82 -7.20
CA TRP A 51 -6.25 -6.23 -7.15
C TRP A 51 -7.17 -6.90 -6.14
N ILE A 52 -6.84 -8.08 -5.60
CA ILE A 52 -7.69 -8.72 -4.58
C ILE A 52 -7.06 -8.43 -3.22
N PRO A 53 -7.74 -7.73 -2.29
CA PRO A 53 -7.13 -7.32 -1.02
C PRO A 53 -6.48 -8.48 -0.25
N ILE A 54 -7.18 -9.62 -0.16
CA ILE A 54 -6.67 -10.81 0.54
C ILE A 54 -5.58 -11.50 -0.27
N ALA A 55 -5.76 -11.67 -1.59
CA ALA A 55 -4.75 -12.35 -2.40
C ALA A 55 -3.45 -11.53 -2.55
N ASN A 56 -3.53 -10.21 -2.44
CA ASN A 56 -2.38 -9.30 -2.46
C ASN A 56 -1.42 -9.60 -1.29
N LEU A 57 -1.91 -10.08 -0.14
CA LEU A 57 -1.05 -10.48 0.98
C LEU A 57 -0.10 -11.62 0.60
N PHE A 58 -0.59 -12.57 -0.21
CA PHE A 58 0.22 -13.70 -0.70
C PHE A 58 1.19 -13.28 -1.82
N LEU A 59 1.02 -12.10 -2.42
CA LEU A 59 1.90 -11.60 -3.46
C LEU A 59 3.28 -11.21 -2.89
N TYR A 60 3.32 -10.58 -1.71
CA TYR A 60 4.58 -10.16 -1.07
C TYR A 60 5.60 -11.29 -0.88
N PRO A 61 5.28 -12.42 -0.23
CA PRO A 61 6.24 -13.51 -0.07
C PRO A 61 6.67 -14.09 -1.42
N ILE A 62 5.73 -14.27 -2.36
CA ILE A 62 6.02 -14.81 -3.70
C ILE A 62 7.04 -13.92 -4.43
N LEU A 63 6.80 -12.60 -4.45
CA LEU A 63 7.71 -11.65 -5.08
C LEU A 63 9.06 -11.53 -4.33
N ALA A 64 9.11 -11.96 -3.08
CA ALA A 64 10.31 -12.07 -2.26
C ALA A 64 11.01 -13.45 -2.36
N ASP A 65 10.66 -14.28 -3.37
CA ASP A 65 11.15 -15.67 -3.55
C ASP A 65 10.90 -16.57 -2.33
N LYS A 66 9.77 -16.37 -1.65
CA LYS A 66 9.29 -17.25 -0.57
C LYS A 66 8.08 -18.04 -1.05
N ASP A 67 7.85 -19.17 -0.40
CA ASP A 67 6.64 -19.98 -0.64
C ASP A 67 5.38 -19.15 -0.32
N TRP A 68 4.32 -19.31 -1.11
CA TRP A 68 3.06 -18.58 -0.94
C TRP A 68 2.43 -18.82 0.43
N VAL A 69 2.68 -19.99 1.06
CA VAL A 69 2.20 -20.33 2.40
C VAL A 69 2.63 -19.30 3.45
N TRP A 70 3.78 -18.64 3.26
CA TRP A 70 4.21 -17.56 4.15
C TRP A 70 3.21 -16.40 4.20
N GLY A 71 2.35 -16.23 3.19
CA GLY A 71 1.30 -15.20 3.19
C GLY A 71 0.34 -15.28 4.39
N PHE A 72 0.14 -16.47 4.96
CA PHE A 72 -0.66 -16.62 6.19
C PHE A 72 -0.05 -15.92 7.40
N ILE A 73 1.28 -15.70 7.42
CA ILE A 73 1.94 -14.99 8.52
C ILE A 73 1.50 -13.52 8.60
N LEU A 74 1.04 -12.95 7.48
CA LEU A 74 0.52 -11.58 7.44
C LEU A 74 -0.87 -11.44 8.09
N LEU A 75 -1.54 -12.55 8.40
CA LEU A 75 -2.78 -12.55 9.17
C LEU A 75 -2.53 -12.50 10.68
N VAL A 76 -1.31 -12.78 11.13
CA VAL A 76 -0.92 -12.70 12.54
C VAL A 76 -0.55 -11.24 12.86
N PRO A 77 -1.25 -10.56 13.78
CA PRO A 77 -0.94 -9.19 14.17
C PRO A 77 0.51 -9.05 14.66
N ILE A 78 1.10 -7.87 14.48
CA ILE A 78 2.49 -7.51 14.84
C ILE A 78 3.53 -8.19 13.94
N VAL A 79 3.44 -9.51 13.78
CA VAL A 79 4.32 -10.29 12.89
C VAL A 79 4.14 -9.83 11.45
N ASN A 80 2.89 -9.53 11.06
CA ASN A 80 2.57 -9.00 9.74
C ASN A 80 3.37 -7.75 9.37
N VAL A 81 3.61 -6.83 10.30
CA VAL A 81 4.37 -5.59 10.07
C VAL A 81 5.81 -5.91 9.71
N VAL A 82 6.47 -6.77 10.51
CA VAL A 82 7.88 -7.14 10.31
C VAL A 82 8.07 -7.81 8.95
N PHE A 83 7.25 -8.80 8.63
CA PHE A 83 7.36 -9.54 7.38
C PHE A 83 6.98 -8.70 6.15
N PHE A 84 5.98 -7.82 6.29
CA PHE A 84 5.59 -6.89 5.23
C PHE A 84 6.76 -6.01 4.81
N PHE A 85 7.45 -5.39 5.77
CA PHE A 85 8.61 -4.53 5.47
C PHE A 85 9.80 -5.35 4.96
N MET A 86 10.08 -6.50 5.55
CA MET A 86 11.18 -7.37 5.11
C MET A 86 11.01 -7.84 3.67
N TRP A 87 9.79 -8.25 3.27
CA TRP A 87 9.55 -8.68 1.89
C TRP A 87 9.51 -7.51 0.92
N THR A 88 8.92 -6.38 1.31
CA THR A 88 8.92 -5.17 0.48
C THR A 88 10.36 -4.68 0.24
N TRP A 89 11.23 -4.76 1.25
CA TRP A 89 12.66 -4.48 1.12
C TRP A 89 13.31 -5.35 0.03
N GLN A 90 13.11 -6.67 0.10
CA GLN A 90 13.67 -7.62 -0.88
C GLN A 90 13.12 -7.37 -2.29
N ILE A 91 11.83 -7.06 -2.41
CA ILE A 91 11.18 -6.72 -3.69
C ILE A 91 11.80 -5.46 -4.30
N PHE A 92 12.06 -4.44 -3.49
CA PHE A 92 12.70 -3.21 -3.95
C PHE A 92 14.13 -3.46 -4.42
N GLU A 93 14.91 -4.26 -3.69
CA GLU A 93 16.27 -4.64 -4.11
C GLU A 93 16.28 -5.45 -5.42
N LYS A 94 15.32 -6.36 -5.61
CA LYS A 94 15.14 -7.06 -6.88
C LYS A 94 14.81 -6.13 -8.04
N ARG A 95 14.09 -5.04 -7.75
CA ARG A 95 13.83 -3.94 -8.70
C ARG A 95 14.99 -2.94 -8.79
N LYS A 96 16.14 -3.23 -8.16
CA LYS A 96 17.36 -2.39 -8.15
C LYS A 96 17.19 -1.04 -7.45
N TYR A 97 16.29 -1.00 -6.46
CA TYR A 97 16.10 0.14 -5.57
C TYR A 97 16.68 -0.14 -4.19
N PRO A 98 17.08 0.88 -3.43
CA PRO A 98 17.49 0.71 -2.04
C PRO A 98 16.32 0.14 -1.21
N GLY A 99 16.54 -1.01 -0.57
CA GLY A 99 15.48 -1.68 0.20
C GLY A 99 14.94 -0.86 1.38
N TRP A 100 15.75 0.06 1.94
CA TRP A 100 15.32 0.95 3.03
C TRP A 100 14.15 1.87 2.68
N LEU A 101 13.90 2.11 1.38
CA LEU A 101 12.72 2.83 0.93
C LEU A 101 11.41 2.14 1.39
N SER A 102 11.45 0.83 1.62
CA SER A 102 10.32 0.08 2.18
C SER A 102 9.96 0.55 3.59
N LEU A 103 10.90 1.12 4.35
CA LEU A 103 10.71 1.53 5.75
C LEU A 103 10.10 2.93 5.89
N ILE A 104 9.98 3.71 4.82
CA ILE A 104 9.40 5.07 4.85
C ILE A 104 8.05 5.12 5.58
N PRO A 105 7.11 4.17 5.38
CA PRO A 105 5.84 4.15 6.12
C PRO A 105 5.98 4.07 7.64
N LEU A 106 7.09 3.58 8.20
CA LEU A 106 7.32 3.55 9.65
C LEU A 106 7.41 4.95 10.27
N LEU A 107 7.75 5.97 9.47
CA LEU A 107 7.77 7.37 9.93
C LEU A 107 6.37 7.89 10.29
N SER A 108 5.29 7.20 9.88
CA SER A 108 3.91 7.54 10.23
C SER A 108 3.59 7.38 11.72
N VAL A 109 4.47 6.72 12.50
CA VAL A 109 4.37 6.63 13.96
C VAL A 109 4.56 8.01 14.61
N ILE A 110 5.27 8.92 13.95
CA ILE A 110 5.47 10.29 14.43
C ILE A 110 4.16 11.07 14.20
N PRO A 111 3.54 11.62 15.27
CA PRO A 111 2.37 12.48 15.12
C PRO A 111 2.62 13.62 14.12
N PHE A 112 1.58 14.03 13.40
CA PHE A 112 1.59 15.13 12.40
C PHE A 112 2.32 14.89 11.07
N LEU A 113 3.13 13.83 10.92
CA LEU A 113 3.82 13.53 9.64
C LEU A 113 3.05 12.59 8.71
N ASN A 114 1.93 12.03 9.16
CA ASN A 114 1.24 10.93 8.48
C ASN A 114 0.94 11.21 6.99
N ILE A 115 0.30 12.35 6.68
CA ILE A 115 -0.07 12.70 5.29
C ILE A 115 1.17 12.82 4.40
N VAL A 116 2.22 13.48 4.88
CA VAL A 116 3.47 13.66 4.11
C VAL A 116 4.13 12.30 3.85
N VAL A 117 4.16 11.43 4.85
CA VAL A 117 4.71 10.07 4.74
C VAL A 117 3.92 9.22 3.73
N VAL A 118 2.59 9.28 3.76
CA VAL A 118 1.74 8.58 2.79
C VAL A 118 2.04 9.05 1.37
N LEU A 119 2.07 10.36 1.14
CA LEU A 119 2.38 10.92 -0.18
C LEU A 119 3.78 10.53 -0.65
N ALA A 120 4.78 10.62 0.23
CA ALA A 120 6.15 10.20 -0.08
C ALA A 120 6.21 8.71 -0.45
N TYR A 121 5.50 7.86 0.29
CA TYR A 121 5.46 6.42 -0.01
C TYR A 121 4.75 6.11 -1.33
N LEU A 122 3.67 6.83 -1.68
CA LEU A 122 3.02 6.67 -2.98
C LEU A 122 4.00 7.03 -4.12
N VAL A 123 4.74 8.13 -3.99
CA VAL A 123 5.78 8.51 -4.97
C VAL A 123 6.85 7.42 -5.08
N VAL A 124 7.35 6.92 -3.96
CA VAL A 124 8.35 5.83 -3.93
C VAL A 124 7.82 4.59 -4.63
N LEU A 125 6.60 4.16 -4.30
CA LEU A 125 5.98 2.99 -4.90
C LEU A 125 5.80 3.17 -6.41
N GLY A 126 5.41 4.36 -6.86
CA GLY A 126 5.30 4.69 -8.28
C GLY A 126 6.64 4.69 -9.01
N VAL A 127 7.68 5.27 -8.41
CA VAL A 127 9.04 5.24 -8.96
C VAL A 127 9.51 3.79 -9.07
N VAL A 128 9.37 2.99 -8.01
CA VAL A 128 9.71 1.57 -8.06
C VAL A 128 8.89 0.86 -9.13
N ALA A 129 7.59 1.13 -9.28
CA ALA A 129 6.75 0.49 -10.27
C ALA A 129 7.14 0.83 -11.72
N TRP A 130 7.27 2.11 -12.07
CA TRP A 130 7.34 2.55 -13.47
C TRP A 130 8.73 2.95 -13.94
N ASN A 131 9.61 3.43 -13.06
CA ASN A 131 10.97 3.78 -13.47
C ASN A 131 11.86 2.53 -13.48
N ASP A 132 12.37 2.18 -14.65
CA ASP A 132 13.27 1.03 -14.81
C ASP A 132 14.72 1.45 -14.61
N LYS A 133 15.39 0.76 -13.69
CA LYS A 133 16.81 0.88 -13.42
C LYS A 133 17.51 -0.16 -14.31
N ALA A 134 18.38 0.30 -15.20
CA ALA A 134 19.25 -0.55 -16.02
C ALA A 134 20.23 -1.35 -15.16
#